data_AF-A0A945X428-F1
#
_entry.id   AF-A0A945X428-F1
#
_cell.length_a   1.000
_cell.length_b   1.000
_cell.length_c   1.000
_cell.angle_alpha   90.00
_cell.angle_beta   90.00
_cell.angle_gamma   90.00
#
_symmetry.space_group_name_H-M   'P 1'
#
loop_
_entity.id
_entity.type
_entity.pdbx_description
1 polymer ?
#
loop_
_entity_poly.entity_id
_entity_poly.type
_entity_poly.pdbx_seq_one_letter_code
_entity_poly.pdbx_strand_id
1 'polypeptide(L)'
;MSAIDDIQHALSERVIAQNVGIRHDEARMRFPLRKNTVDTFEEFLDIIGAYYNYHFAACISGGGRLAPWEAQERAKEALEREYRRRDRNSDIVAAFNDAHDGANAGLRGLLDTIAESLKTESVDRYTRSVFDRYVAPNSWDDKVDIIRQFIARCGINFPSSIRTDQPERYARDYRDLLSAYNEGLRRTSAVCRRL
;
A
#
# COMPACT_ATOMS: atom_id res chain seq x y z
N MET A 1 23.10 19.44 2.65
CA MET A 1 22.46 18.30 1.95
C MET A 1 21.47 18.88 0.96
N SER A 2 21.43 18.32 -0.26
CA SER A 2 20.49 18.80 -1.28
C SER A 2 19.09 18.22 -1.03
N ALA A 3 18.03 18.87 -1.54
CA ALA A 3 16.66 18.39 -1.38
C ALA A 3 16.47 16.94 -1.85
N ILE A 4 17.21 16.52 -2.88
CA ILE A 4 17.18 15.13 -3.35
C ILE A 4 17.83 14.15 -2.36
N ASP A 5 18.89 14.55 -1.65
CA ASP A 5 19.52 13.70 -0.63
C ASP A 5 18.55 13.48 0.54
N ASP A 6 17.81 14.52 0.94
CA ASP A 6 16.80 14.46 1.98
C ASP A 6 15.60 13.59 1.58
N ILE A 7 15.12 13.72 0.34
CA ILE A 7 14.09 12.85 -0.23
C ILE A 7 14.57 11.39 -0.24
N GLN A 8 15.77 11.11 -0.72
CA GLN A 8 16.30 9.75 -0.77
C GLN A 8 16.45 9.13 0.62
N HIS A 9 16.93 9.90 1.59
CA HIS A 9 17.01 9.44 2.97
C HIS A 9 15.62 9.11 3.53
N ALA A 10 14.65 10.02 3.33
CA ALA A 10 13.27 9.84 3.79
C ALA A 10 12.57 8.64 3.13
N LEU A 11 12.90 8.33 1.88
CA LEU A 11 12.36 7.20 1.12
C LEU A 11 13.19 5.91 1.23
N SER A 12 14.23 5.91 2.05
CA SER A 12 14.97 4.68 2.32
C SER A 12 14.06 3.63 2.98
N GLU A 13 14.28 2.35 2.66
CA GLU A 13 13.46 1.24 3.17
C GLU A 13 13.36 1.27 4.70
N ARG A 14 14.46 1.58 5.38
CA ARG A 14 14.51 1.71 6.84
C ARG A 14 13.57 2.80 7.36
N VAL A 15 13.57 3.97 6.73
CA VAL A 15 12.76 5.11 7.19
C VAL A 15 11.28 4.86 6.90
N ILE A 16 10.94 4.29 5.75
CA ILE A 16 9.57 3.88 5.44
C ILE A 16 9.07 2.80 6.42
N ALA A 17 9.90 1.80 6.72
CA ALA A 17 9.57 0.78 7.70
C ALA A 17 9.30 1.39 9.09
N GLN A 18 10.14 2.33 9.53
CA GLN A 18 9.98 3.00 10.83
C GLN A 18 8.73 3.88 10.91
N ASN A 19 8.43 4.64 9.85
CA ASN A 19 7.32 5.60 9.87
C ASN A 19 5.96 4.97 9.53
N VAL A 20 5.96 3.88 8.76
CA VAL A 20 4.74 3.22 8.27
C VAL A 20 4.75 1.75 8.64
N GLY A 21 5.74 1.00 8.15
CA GLY A 21 5.69 -0.47 8.11
C GLY A 21 5.49 -1.16 9.46
N ILE A 22 6.24 -0.76 10.48
CA ILE A 22 6.22 -1.39 11.81
C ILE A 22 4.82 -1.37 12.43
N ARG A 23 4.11 -0.23 12.34
CA ARG A 23 2.76 -0.11 12.92
C ARG A 23 1.76 -1.06 12.24
N HIS A 24 1.85 -1.18 10.91
CA HIS A 24 1.02 -2.11 10.16
C HIS A 24 1.32 -3.57 10.52
N ASP A 25 2.60 -3.91 10.66
CA ASP A 25 3.04 -5.27 11.01
C ASP A 25 2.59 -5.64 12.43
N GLU A 26 2.72 -4.72 13.39
CA GLU A 26 2.22 -4.89 14.76
C GLU A 26 0.70 -5.02 14.82
N ALA A 27 -0.05 -4.16 14.12
CA ALA A 27 -1.50 -4.23 14.07
C ALA A 27 -1.96 -5.60 13.54
N ARG A 28 -1.35 -6.06 12.43
CA ARG A 28 -1.61 -7.37 11.82
C ARG A 28 -1.36 -8.55 12.76
N MET A 29 -0.33 -8.47 13.60
CA MET A 29 -0.01 -9.54 14.58
C MET A 29 -0.96 -9.54 15.78
N ARG A 30 -1.50 -8.38 16.17
CA ARG A 30 -2.30 -8.23 17.39
C ARG A 30 -3.79 -8.47 17.20
N PHE A 31 -4.29 -8.53 15.98
CA PHE A 31 -5.71 -8.81 15.76
C PHE A 31 -6.04 -10.26 16.11
N PRO A 32 -6.98 -10.50 17.05
CA PRO A 32 -7.32 -11.86 17.47
C PRO A 32 -8.18 -12.56 16.43
N LEU A 33 -7.72 -13.70 15.93
CA LEU A 33 -8.49 -14.57 15.04
C LEU A 33 -8.72 -15.92 15.73
N ARG A 34 -9.96 -16.23 16.09
CA ARG A 34 -10.31 -17.46 16.83
C ARG A 34 -10.45 -18.69 15.92
N LYS A 35 -10.96 -18.49 14.71
CA LYS A 35 -11.21 -19.53 13.71
C LYS A 35 -10.67 -19.02 12.37
N ASN A 36 -10.05 -19.91 11.60
CA ASN A 36 -9.52 -19.56 10.28
C ASN A 36 -10.55 -19.72 9.15
N THR A 37 -11.78 -20.13 9.49
CA THR A 37 -12.88 -20.30 8.56
C THR A 37 -14.14 -19.62 9.07
N VAL A 38 -15.08 -19.37 8.16
CA VAL A 38 -16.38 -18.72 8.41
C VAL A 38 -17.50 -19.60 7.88
N ASP A 39 -18.65 -19.59 8.54
CA ASP A 39 -19.76 -20.46 8.16
C ASP A 39 -20.77 -19.74 7.26
N THR A 40 -20.88 -18.42 7.37
CA THR A 40 -21.84 -17.60 6.58
C THR A 40 -21.19 -16.39 5.94
N PHE A 41 -21.83 -15.87 4.88
CA PHE A 41 -21.37 -14.66 4.21
C PHE A 41 -21.48 -13.41 5.11
N GLU A 42 -22.45 -13.38 6.01
CA GLU A 42 -22.60 -12.29 6.99
C GLU A 42 -21.44 -12.29 7.99
N GLU A 43 -21.10 -13.46 8.55
CA GLU A 43 -19.94 -13.61 9.44
C GLU A 43 -18.64 -13.20 8.72
N PHE A 44 -18.49 -13.61 7.46
CA PHE A 44 -17.37 -13.20 6.62
C PHE A 44 -17.25 -11.68 6.52
N LEU A 45 -18.34 -10.98 6.16
CA LEU A 45 -18.36 -9.53 6.03
C LEU A 45 -18.05 -8.83 7.35
N ASP A 46 -18.64 -9.30 8.44
CA ASP A 46 -18.41 -8.75 9.78
C ASP A 46 -16.94 -8.85 10.19
N ILE A 47 -16.29 -9.99 9.94
CA ILE A 47 -14.89 -10.16 10.34
C ILE A 47 -13.95 -9.31 9.48
N ILE A 48 -14.12 -9.30 8.15
CA ILE A 48 -13.25 -8.49 7.28
C ILE A 48 -13.44 -6.99 7.54
N GLY A 49 -14.66 -6.56 7.82
CA GLY A 49 -14.99 -5.17 8.17
C GLY A 49 -14.43 -4.78 9.55
N ALA A 50 -14.59 -5.65 10.56
CA ALA A 50 -14.02 -5.43 11.89
C ALA A 50 -12.50 -5.34 11.85
N TYR A 51 -11.86 -6.22 11.06
CA TYR A 51 -10.42 -6.19 10.87
C TYR A 51 -9.95 -4.91 10.15
N TYR A 52 -10.59 -4.54 9.04
CA TYR A 52 -10.27 -3.32 8.31
C TYR A 52 -10.35 -2.11 9.25
N ASN A 53 -11.44 -1.99 10.00
CA ASN A 53 -11.67 -0.86 10.90
C ASN A 53 -10.64 -0.82 12.05
N TYR A 54 -10.31 -1.98 12.64
CA TYR A 54 -9.25 -2.08 13.64
C TYR A 54 -7.89 -1.63 13.08
N HIS A 55 -7.52 -2.12 11.90
CA HIS A 55 -6.23 -1.83 11.29
C HIS A 55 -6.14 -0.35 10.87
N PHE A 56 -7.21 0.18 10.28
CA PHE A 56 -7.36 1.59 9.92
C PHE A 56 -7.24 2.50 11.14
N ALA A 57 -7.95 2.17 12.23
CA ALA A 57 -7.90 2.92 13.47
C ALA A 57 -6.48 2.96 14.06
N ALA A 58 -5.80 1.81 14.07
CA ALA A 58 -4.46 1.70 14.63
C ALA A 58 -3.38 2.40 13.80
N CYS A 59 -3.49 2.37 12.46
CA CYS A 59 -2.37 2.75 11.59
C CYS A 59 -2.58 4.08 10.85
N ILE A 60 -3.82 4.50 10.60
CA ILE A 60 -4.12 5.57 9.63
C ILE A 60 -4.80 6.76 10.29
N SER A 61 -5.86 6.55 11.08
CA SER A 61 -6.70 7.64 11.59
C SER A 61 -6.33 8.11 13.00
N GLY A 62 -5.36 7.49 13.66
CA GLY A 62 -5.00 7.82 15.04
C GLY A 62 -6.09 7.46 16.06
N GLY A 63 -6.80 6.35 15.84
CA GLY A 63 -7.88 5.85 16.71
C GLY A 63 -9.29 6.10 16.20
N GLY A 64 -9.46 6.92 15.16
CA GLY A 64 -10.75 7.13 14.50
C GLY A 64 -11.26 5.87 13.81
N ARG A 65 -12.55 5.58 13.91
CA ARG A 65 -13.17 4.40 13.30
C ARG A 65 -14.16 4.82 12.23
N LEU A 66 -14.25 4.02 11.18
CA LEU A 66 -15.30 4.12 10.17
C LEU A 66 -16.60 3.53 10.71
N ALA A 67 -17.72 3.92 10.11
CA ALA A 67 -18.98 3.21 10.31
C ALA A 67 -18.83 1.74 9.85
N PRO A 68 -19.53 0.78 10.48
CA PRO A 68 -19.38 -0.65 10.16
C PRO A 68 -19.58 -0.97 8.67
N TRP A 69 -20.63 -0.43 8.05
CA TRP A 69 -20.93 -0.63 6.63
C TRP A 69 -19.81 -0.09 5.73
N GLU A 70 -19.20 1.04 6.07
CA GLU A 70 -18.11 1.61 5.28
C GLU A 70 -16.85 0.74 5.42
N ALA A 71 -16.53 0.26 6.62
CA ALA A 71 -15.41 -0.63 6.82
C ALA A 71 -15.58 -1.96 6.06
N GLN A 72 -16.79 -2.51 6.01
CA GLN A 72 -17.12 -3.71 5.23
C GLN A 72 -16.91 -3.47 3.74
N GLU A 73 -17.45 -2.38 3.18
CA GLU A 73 -17.30 -2.07 1.76
C GLU A 73 -15.83 -1.84 1.38
N ARG A 74 -15.07 -1.11 2.21
CA ARG A 74 -13.62 -0.91 1.98
C ARG A 74 -12.83 -2.21 2.04
N ALA A 75 -13.20 -3.12 2.94
CA ALA A 75 -12.58 -4.44 3.02
C ALA A 75 -12.87 -5.26 1.76
N LYS A 76 -14.13 -5.27 1.30
CA LYS A 76 -14.53 -5.92 0.04
C LYS A 76 -13.76 -5.37 -1.15
N GLU A 77 -13.69 -4.04 -1.30
CA GLU A 77 -12.94 -3.39 -2.38
C GLU A 77 -11.45 -3.78 -2.39
N ALA A 78 -10.83 -3.90 -1.21
CA ALA A 78 -9.45 -4.34 -1.09
C ALA A 78 -9.27 -5.80 -1.55
N LEU A 79 -10.16 -6.69 -1.11
CA LEU A 79 -10.14 -8.11 -1.49
C LEU A 79 -10.43 -8.30 -2.98
N GLU A 80 -11.51 -7.73 -3.51
CA GLU A 80 -11.88 -7.86 -4.92
C GLU A 80 -10.77 -7.38 -5.85
N ARG A 81 -10.11 -6.28 -5.50
CA ARG A 81 -8.96 -5.75 -6.25
C ARG A 81 -7.80 -6.74 -6.29
N GLU A 82 -7.51 -7.42 -5.18
CA GLU A 82 -6.45 -8.43 -5.13
C GLU A 82 -6.84 -9.72 -5.88
N TYR A 83 -8.07 -10.20 -5.70
CA TYR A 83 -8.56 -11.40 -6.41
C TYR A 83 -8.58 -11.18 -7.92
N ARG A 84 -9.08 -10.02 -8.38
CA ARG A 84 -9.04 -9.63 -9.80
C ARG A 84 -7.64 -9.47 -10.36
N ARG A 85 -6.65 -9.17 -9.51
CA ARG A 85 -5.23 -9.11 -9.91
C ARG A 85 -4.68 -10.50 -10.23
N ARG A 86 -5.14 -11.53 -9.52
CA ARG A 86 -4.72 -12.94 -9.70
C ARG A 86 -5.48 -13.60 -10.85
N ASP A 87 -6.79 -13.42 -10.88
CA ASP A 87 -7.67 -13.88 -11.95
C ASP A 87 -8.74 -12.81 -12.22
N ARG A 88 -8.78 -12.28 -13.45
CA ARG A 88 -9.69 -11.19 -13.84
C ARG A 88 -11.17 -11.53 -13.66
N ASN A 89 -11.53 -12.80 -13.66
CA ASN A 89 -12.92 -13.25 -13.49
C ASN A 89 -13.28 -13.56 -12.04
N SER A 90 -12.36 -13.35 -11.10
CA SER A 90 -12.59 -13.57 -9.68
C SER A 90 -13.30 -12.39 -9.02
N ASP A 91 -14.06 -12.69 -7.98
CA ASP A 91 -14.87 -11.73 -7.24
C ASP A 91 -14.81 -11.97 -5.72
N ILE A 92 -15.66 -11.26 -4.97
CA ILE A 92 -15.79 -11.43 -3.52
C ILE A 92 -16.33 -12.81 -3.11
N VAL A 93 -17.06 -13.50 -3.98
CA VAL A 93 -17.59 -14.84 -3.69
C VAL A 93 -16.44 -15.85 -3.64
N ALA A 94 -15.45 -15.72 -4.54
CA ALA A 94 -14.24 -16.53 -4.46
C ALA A 94 -13.48 -16.32 -3.13
N ALA A 95 -13.38 -15.06 -2.67
CA ALA A 95 -12.79 -14.75 -1.38
C ALA A 95 -13.57 -15.36 -0.21
N PHE A 96 -14.90 -15.31 -0.26
CA PHE A 96 -15.74 -15.99 0.72
C PHE A 96 -15.52 -17.51 0.72
N ASN A 97 -15.46 -18.15 -0.44
CA ASN A 97 -15.25 -19.60 -0.55
C ASN A 97 -13.88 -20.00 0.04
N ASP A 98 -12.82 -19.22 -0.21
CA ASP A 98 -11.52 -19.45 0.43
C ASP A 98 -11.62 -19.36 1.97
N ALA A 99 -12.38 -18.39 2.49
CA ALA A 99 -12.62 -18.29 3.93
C ALA A 99 -13.48 -19.45 4.45
N HIS A 100 -14.50 -19.89 3.71
CA HIS A 100 -15.42 -20.93 4.13
C HIS A 100 -14.72 -22.30 4.19
N ASP A 101 -14.02 -22.63 3.12
CA ASP A 101 -13.33 -23.93 2.95
C ASP A 101 -11.96 -23.96 3.64
N GLY A 102 -11.43 -22.80 4.06
CA GLY A 102 -10.08 -22.67 4.60
C GLY A 102 -8.98 -22.81 3.55
N ALA A 103 -9.31 -22.69 2.26
CA ALA A 103 -8.36 -22.71 1.16
C ALA A 103 -7.53 -21.42 1.10
N ASN A 104 -6.35 -21.45 0.47
CA ASN A 104 -5.50 -20.27 0.26
C ASN A 104 -5.18 -19.49 1.56
N ALA A 105 -4.91 -20.23 2.65
CA ALA A 105 -4.71 -19.73 4.02
C ALA A 105 -5.97 -19.20 4.73
N GLY A 106 -7.16 -19.40 4.14
CA GLY A 106 -8.45 -19.09 4.73
C GLY A 106 -8.62 -17.63 5.10
N LEU A 107 -9.35 -17.40 6.18
CA LEU A 107 -9.62 -16.05 6.67
C LEU A 107 -8.32 -15.29 7.01
N ARG A 108 -7.29 -15.95 7.53
CA ARG A 108 -6.00 -15.32 7.81
C ARG A 108 -5.36 -14.73 6.54
N GLY A 109 -5.37 -15.47 5.43
CA GLY A 109 -4.84 -14.99 4.16
C GLY A 109 -5.57 -13.74 3.63
N LEU A 110 -6.89 -13.67 3.86
CA LEU A 110 -7.71 -12.51 3.52
C LEU A 110 -7.38 -11.30 4.40
N LEU A 111 -7.24 -11.49 5.73
CA LEU A 111 -6.85 -10.41 6.64
C LEU A 111 -5.44 -9.90 6.32
N ASP A 112 -4.52 -10.79 5.95
CA ASP A 112 -3.18 -10.40 5.51
C ASP A 112 -3.23 -9.60 4.20
N THR A 113 -4.12 -9.98 3.26
CA THR A 113 -4.38 -9.21 2.03
C THR A 113 -4.88 -7.79 2.34
N ILE A 114 -5.85 -7.64 3.24
CA ILE A 114 -6.36 -6.33 3.66
C ILE A 114 -5.26 -5.49 4.33
N ALA A 115 -4.42 -6.11 5.19
CA ALA A 115 -3.29 -5.43 5.81
C ALA A 115 -2.30 -4.89 4.78
N GLU A 116 -1.91 -5.70 3.81
CA GLU A 116 -0.98 -5.28 2.77
C GLU A 116 -1.58 -4.18 1.88
N SER A 117 -2.90 -4.20 1.62
CA SER A 117 -3.59 -3.11 0.93
C SER A 117 -3.54 -1.80 1.72
N LEU A 118 -3.79 -1.84 3.04
CA LEU A 118 -3.73 -0.64 3.89
C LEU A 118 -2.30 -0.11 4.04
N LYS A 119 -1.32 -1.00 4.19
CA LYS A 119 0.11 -0.68 4.26
C LYS A 119 0.56 -0.04 2.95
N THR A 120 0.12 -0.58 1.82
CA THR A 120 0.35 -0.05 0.48
C THR A 120 -0.09 1.40 0.37
N GLU A 121 -1.35 1.68 0.69
CA GLU A 121 -1.92 3.02 0.59
C GLU A 121 -1.25 4.00 1.55
N SER A 122 -0.75 3.53 2.68
CA SER A 122 -0.04 4.35 3.67
C SER A 122 1.38 4.68 3.21
N VAL A 123 2.08 3.74 2.58
CA VAL A 123 3.37 3.99 1.93
C VAL A 123 3.21 4.99 0.79
N ASP A 124 2.19 4.84 -0.06
CA ASP A 124 1.94 5.78 -1.16
C ASP A 124 1.65 7.20 -0.65
N ARG A 125 0.85 7.33 0.41
CA ARG A 125 0.59 8.62 1.09
C ARG A 125 1.86 9.20 1.71
N TYR A 126 2.67 8.38 2.38
CA TYR A 126 3.93 8.82 2.97
C TYR A 126 4.90 9.33 1.89
N THR A 127 5.12 8.57 0.82
CA THR A 127 6.00 8.96 -0.29
C THR A 127 5.56 10.28 -0.91
N ARG A 128 4.25 10.47 -1.14
CA ARG A 128 3.71 11.75 -1.62
C ARG A 128 3.99 12.90 -0.65
N SER A 129 3.75 12.68 0.65
CA SER A 129 3.98 13.71 1.66
C SER A 129 5.46 14.12 1.80
N VAL A 130 6.39 13.22 1.51
CA VAL A 130 7.82 13.51 1.45
C VAL A 130 8.09 14.46 0.28
N PHE A 131 7.59 14.14 -0.92
CA PHE A 131 7.72 15.04 -2.07
C PHE A 131 7.09 16.41 -1.80
N ASP A 132 5.87 16.45 -1.27
CA ASP A 132 5.17 17.70 -0.95
C ASP A 132 5.94 18.61 0.03
N ARG A 133 6.77 18.02 0.91
CA ARG A 133 7.58 18.76 1.88
C ARG A 133 8.83 19.39 1.27
N TYR A 134 9.47 18.71 0.33
CA TYR A 134 10.75 19.13 -0.24
C TYR A 134 10.60 19.84 -1.59
N VAL A 135 9.45 19.69 -2.24
CA VAL A 135 9.16 20.26 -3.55
C VAL A 135 8.20 21.42 -3.40
N ALA A 136 8.72 22.65 -3.50
CA ALA A 136 7.91 23.86 -3.41
C ALA A 136 6.82 23.87 -4.51
N PRO A 137 5.53 23.98 -4.19
CA PRO A 137 4.45 23.83 -5.16
C PRO A 137 4.45 24.93 -6.24
N ASN A 138 5.04 26.08 -5.95
CA ASN A 138 5.09 27.27 -6.79
C ASN A 138 6.38 27.43 -7.61
N SER A 139 7.39 26.55 -7.45
CA SER A 139 8.63 26.62 -8.23
C SER A 139 8.67 25.50 -9.28
N TRP A 140 8.39 25.85 -10.53
CA TRP A 140 8.38 24.89 -11.64
C TRP A 140 9.79 24.35 -11.94
N ASP A 141 10.80 25.22 -11.94
CA ASP A 141 12.15 24.83 -12.29
C ASP A 141 12.76 23.89 -11.24
N ASP A 142 12.55 24.17 -9.94
CA ASP A 142 12.99 23.29 -8.85
C ASP A 142 12.27 21.93 -8.90
N LYS A 143 10.97 21.92 -9.24
CA LYS A 143 10.21 20.68 -9.45
C LYS A 143 10.83 19.81 -10.53
N VAL A 144 11.07 20.39 -11.70
CA VAL A 144 11.64 19.66 -12.85
C VAL A 144 13.03 19.15 -12.49
N ASP A 145 13.84 19.96 -11.81
CA ASP A 145 15.20 19.56 -11.43
C ASP A 145 15.21 18.43 -10.41
N ILE A 146 14.41 18.51 -9.33
CA ILE A 146 14.29 17.43 -8.33
C ILE A 146 13.81 16.13 -8.97
N ILE A 147 12.81 16.21 -9.85
CA ILE A 147 12.27 15.04 -10.56
C ILE A 147 13.32 14.43 -11.49
N ARG A 148 14.07 15.26 -12.23
CA ARG A 148 15.17 14.79 -13.09
C ARG A 148 16.23 14.07 -12.26
N GLN A 149 16.64 14.65 -11.13
CA GLN A 149 17.60 14.03 -10.23
C GLN A 149 17.08 12.72 -9.62
N PHE A 150 15.80 12.67 -9.25
CA PHE A 150 15.15 11.47 -8.74
C PHE A 150 15.11 10.34 -9.78
N ILE A 151 14.71 10.65 -11.02
CA ILE A 151 14.73 9.69 -12.13
C ILE A 151 16.15 9.17 -12.38
N ALA A 152 17.15 10.05 -12.41
CA ALA A 152 18.54 9.66 -12.65
C ALA A 152 19.09 8.73 -11.56
N ARG A 153 18.77 8.99 -10.29
CA ARG A 153 19.28 8.20 -9.15
C ARG A 153 18.49 6.93 -8.88
N CYS A 154 17.18 6.93 -9.14
CA CYS A 154 16.30 5.78 -8.88
C CYS A 154 15.92 4.99 -10.15
N GLY A 155 16.47 5.40 -11.30
CA GLY A 155 16.29 4.86 -12.66
C GLY A 155 16.14 3.34 -12.73
N ILE A 156 17.05 2.63 -12.06
CA ILE A 156 17.14 1.16 -12.10
C ILE A 156 15.91 0.45 -11.53
N ASN A 157 15.14 1.11 -10.66
CA ASN A 157 13.95 0.54 -10.02
C ASN A 157 12.65 0.89 -10.77
N PHE A 158 12.71 1.71 -11.83
CA PHE A 158 11.52 2.06 -12.58
C PHE A 158 11.17 1.01 -13.64
N PRO A 159 9.88 0.74 -13.86
CA PRO A 159 9.42 -0.01 -15.03
C PRO A 159 9.73 0.77 -16.31
N SER A 160 9.86 0.06 -17.44
CA SER A 160 10.13 0.64 -18.77
C SER A 160 9.04 1.60 -19.27
N SER A 161 7.90 1.68 -18.60
CA SER A 161 6.84 2.65 -18.86
C SER A 161 7.18 4.08 -18.41
N ILE A 162 8.19 4.27 -17.57
CA ILE A 162 8.64 5.60 -17.15
C ILE A 162 9.54 6.23 -18.23
N ARG A 163 9.13 7.41 -18.70
CA ARG A 163 9.86 8.20 -19.70
C ARG A 163 10.93 9.04 -19.02
N THR A 164 12.13 8.51 -18.95
CA THR A 164 13.26 9.18 -18.28
C THR A 164 13.73 10.45 -19.00
N ASP A 165 13.33 10.62 -20.25
CA ASP A 165 13.61 11.77 -21.13
C ASP A 165 12.61 12.94 -20.97
N GLN A 166 11.53 12.77 -20.19
CA GLN A 166 10.47 13.78 -20.04
C GLN A 166 10.15 14.10 -18.56
N PRO A 167 11.11 14.63 -17.78
CA PRO A 167 10.90 14.93 -16.36
C PRO A 167 9.78 15.95 -16.10
N GLU A 168 9.53 16.87 -17.05
CA GLU A 168 8.48 17.90 -16.98
C GLU A 168 7.08 17.29 -16.84
N ARG A 169 6.86 16.10 -17.44
CA ARG A 169 5.59 15.38 -17.32
C ARG A 169 5.29 15.03 -15.87
N TYR A 170 6.30 14.56 -15.14
CA TYR A 170 6.16 14.11 -13.76
C TYR A 170 6.28 15.25 -12.75
N ALA A 171 6.87 16.38 -13.14
CA ALA A 171 6.85 17.61 -12.35
C ALA A 171 5.45 18.22 -12.21
N ARG A 172 4.59 18.02 -13.23
CA ARG A 172 3.18 18.43 -13.19
C ARG A 172 2.35 17.52 -12.28
N ASP A 173 2.55 16.21 -12.38
CA ASP A 173 1.92 15.21 -11.51
C ASP A 173 2.87 14.03 -11.30
N TYR A 174 3.43 13.92 -10.10
CA TYR A 174 4.35 12.86 -9.73
C TYR A 174 3.65 11.56 -9.30
N ARG A 175 2.31 11.49 -9.24
CA ARG A 175 1.58 10.30 -8.76
C ARG A 175 1.99 9.03 -9.50
N ASP A 176 2.07 9.08 -10.82
CA ASP A 176 2.45 7.93 -11.65
C ASP A 176 3.91 7.52 -11.39
N LEU A 177 4.81 8.50 -11.26
CA LEU A 177 6.23 8.27 -10.98
C LEU A 177 6.41 7.59 -9.62
N LEU A 178 5.75 8.10 -8.58
CA LEU A 178 5.83 7.55 -7.22
C LEU A 178 5.18 6.18 -7.12
N SER A 179 4.07 5.95 -7.81
CA SER A 179 3.42 4.63 -7.84
C SER A 179 4.34 3.60 -8.49
N ALA A 180 5.00 3.97 -9.60
CA ALA A 180 5.99 3.12 -10.26
C ALA A 180 7.22 2.86 -9.40
N TYR A 181 7.73 3.87 -8.68
CA TYR A 181 8.83 3.72 -7.73
C TYR A 181 8.49 2.75 -6.60
N ASN A 182 7.33 2.95 -5.96
CA ASN A 182 6.87 2.10 -4.85
C ASN A 182 6.63 0.65 -5.31
N GLU A 183 6.13 0.45 -6.53
CA GLU A 183 6.03 -0.88 -7.13
C GLU A 183 7.41 -1.52 -7.34
N GLY A 184 8.39 -0.76 -7.83
CA GLY A 184 9.77 -1.19 -7.96
C GLY A 184 10.36 -1.66 -6.63
N LEU A 185 10.24 -0.84 -5.58
CA LEU A 185 10.70 -1.18 -4.22
C LEU A 185 10.10 -2.49 -3.71
N ARG A 186 8.80 -2.73 -3.96
CA ARG A 186 8.13 -3.97 -3.55
C ARG A 186 8.68 -5.18 -4.26
N ARG A 187 8.93 -5.09 -5.57
CA ARG A 187 9.50 -6.21 -6.34
C ARG A 187 10.87 -6.58 -5.77
N THR A 188 11.72 -5.59 -5.50
CA THR A 188 13.05 -5.82 -4.93
C THR A 188 12.98 -6.41 -3.51
N SER A 189 12.10 -5.88 -2.64
CA SER A 189 11.88 -6.42 -1.29
C SER A 189 11.29 -7.83 -1.28
N ALA A 190 10.39 -8.15 -2.22
CA ALA A 190 9.80 -9.48 -2.36
C ALA A 190 10.81 -10.52 -2.89
N VAL A 191 11.75 -10.10 -3.74
CA VAL A 191 12.88 -10.94 -4.18
C VAL A 191 13.82 -11.22 -3.01
N CYS A 192 14.19 -10.21 -2.21
CA CYS A 192 15.04 -10.41 -1.04
C CYS A 192 14.38 -11.24 0.08
N ARG A 193 13.04 -11.27 0.18
CA ARG A 193 12.33 -12.15 1.14
C ARG A 193 12.20 -13.61 0.69
N ARG A 194 12.55 -13.94 -0.55
CA ARG A 194 12.51 -15.30 -1.12
C ARG A 194 13.88 -15.98 -1.21
N LEU A 195 14.95 -15.25 -0.89
CA LEU A 195 16.32 -15.75 -0.74
C LEU A 195 16.61 -15.99 0.74
#